data_AF-J3CC15-F1
#
_entry.id   AF-J3CC15-F1
#
_cell.length_a   1.000
_cell.length_b   1.000
_cell.length_c   1.000
_cell.angle_alpha   90.00
_cell.angle_beta   90.00
_cell.angle_gamma   90.00
#
_symmetry.space_group_name_H-M   'P 1'
#
loop_
_entity.id
_entity.type
_entity.pdbx_description
1 polymer ?
#
loop_
_entity_poly.entity_id
_entity_poly.type
_entity_poly.pdbx_seq_one_letter_code
_entity_poly.pdbx_strand_id
1 'polypeptide(L)'
;MALSNLNNTHLTAAQVTAAQAAITALENALASITTNLTPEDRRKYGSINEQNKLLVNKVSDYRKSQPTLSATEIDWAEFERDLTSRQNYESYIARLESLVTRLKNAKILHDYDNYQAALTDYAFTVYKAGTASPGFEVKQNELKQFFEKLPKTGNTPPPSAK
;
A
#
# COMPACT_ATOMS: atom_id res chain seq x y z
N MET A 1 -11.48 27.08 -14.34
CA MET A 1 -12.46 26.10 -13.82
C MET A 1 -11.67 25.03 -13.11
N ALA A 2 -11.97 24.73 -11.85
CA ALA A 2 -11.35 23.58 -11.19
C ALA A 2 -11.78 22.31 -11.93
N LEU A 3 -10.82 21.44 -12.24
CA LEU A 3 -11.16 20.10 -12.73
C LEU A 3 -11.90 19.40 -11.59
N SER A 4 -13.14 18.97 -11.82
CA SER A 4 -13.91 18.15 -10.89
C SER A 4 -14.35 16.89 -11.59
N ASN A 5 -14.69 15.86 -10.81
CA ASN A 5 -15.18 14.58 -11.32
C ASN A 5 -14.13 13.88 -12.19
N LEU A 6 -12.88 13.88 -11.72
CA LEU A 6 -11.73 13.26 -12.40
C LEU A 6 -11.87 11.74 -12.51
N ASN A 7 -12.61 11.10 -11.60
CA ASN A 7 -13.01 9.70 -11.71
C ASN A 7 -14.48 9.49 -11.31
N ASN A 8 -15.34 9.33 -12.30
CA ASN A 8 -16.78 9.07 -12.12
C ASN A 8 -17.14 7.58 -12.00
N THR A 9 -16.13 6.69 -11.98
CA THR A 9 -16.38 5.27 -11.86
C THR A 9 -16.42 4.90 -10.39
N HIS A 10 -17.57 4.40 -9.95
CA HIS A 10 -17.75 3.87 -8.61
C HIS A 10 -18.09 2.39 -8.68
N LEU A 11 -17.54 1.62 -7.76
CA LEU A 11 -17.96 0.24 -7.59
C LEU A 11 -19.40 0.20 -7.09
N THR A 12 -20.23 -0.63 -7.71
CA THR A 12 -21.54 -0.99 -7.19
C THR A 12 -21.41 -1.74 -5.86
N ALA A 13 -22.46 -1.74 -5.03
CA ALA A 13 -22.47 -2.50 -3.78
C ALA A 13 -22.11 -3.99 -4.01
N ALA A 14 -22.65 -4.60 -5.07
CA ALA A 14 -22.32 -5.97 -5.45
C ALA A 14 -20.83 -6.17 -5.78
N GLN A 15 -20.21 -5.22 -6.49
CA GLN A 15 -18.78 -5.27 -6.79
C GLN A 15 -17.90 -5.08 -5.55
N VAL A 16 -18.30 -4.23 -4.60
CA VAL A 16 -17.60 -4.08 -3.32
C VAL A 16 -17.65 -5.39 -2.53
N THR A 17 -18.83 -6.00 -2.39
CA THR A 17 -18.99 -7.30 -1.72
C THR A 17 -18.18 -8.39 -2.40
N ALA A 18 -18.20 -8.46 -3.74
CA ALA A 18 -17.42 -9.44 -4.49
C ALA A 18 -15.90 -9.24 -4.29
N ALA A 19 -15.42 -7.99 -4.27
CA ALA A 19 -14.02 -7.69 -4.02
C ALA A 19 -13.60 -8.10 -2.59
N GLN A 20 -14.43 -7.82 -1.59
CA GLN A 20 -14.19 -8.24 -0.20
C GLN A 20 -14.13 -9.76 -0.08
N ALA A 21 -15.09 -10.47 -0.66
CA ALA A 21 -15.11 -11.93 -0.66
C ALA A 21 -13.87 -12.53 -1.34
N ALA A 22 -13.42 -11.94 -2.45
CA ALA A 22 -12.20 -12.37 -3.16
C ALA A 22 -10.94 -12.14 -2.33
N ILE A 23 -10.84 -11.03 -1.60
CA ILE A 23 -9.72 -10.75 -0.68
C ILE A 23 -9.70 -11.79 0.44
N THR A 24 -10.84 -12.05 1.09
CA THR A 24 -10.93 -13.07 2.16
C THR A 24 -10.60 -14.46 1.64
N ALA A 25 -11.06 -14.82 0.43
CA ALA A 25 -10.71 -16.10 -0.18
C ALA A 25 -9.20 -16.22 -0.43
N LEU A 26 -8.54 -15.14 -0.87
CA LEU A 26 -7.10 -15.10 -1.06
C LEU A 26 -6.35 -15.22 0.27
N GLU A 27 -6.76 -14.49 1.29
CA GLU A 27 -6.19 -14.57 2.65
C GLU A 27 -6.25 -16.02 3.18
N ASN A 28 -7.41 -16.67 3.05
CA ASN A 28 -7.59 -18.07 3.44
C ASN A 28 -6.69 -19.03 2.63
N ALA A 29 -6.55 -18.81 1.33
CA ALA A 29 -5.70 -19.64 0.48
C ALA A 29 -4.20 -19.51 0.82
N LEU A 30 -3.78 -18.37 1.36
CA LEU A 30 -2.40 -18.09 1.75
C LEU A 30 -2.14 -18.32 3.25
N ALA A 31 -3.12 -18.81 4.01
CA ALA A 31 -3.00 -18.93 5.47
C ALA A 31 -1.80 -19.78 5.91
N SER A 32 -1.48 -20.85 5.17
CA SER A 32 -0.38 -21.79 5.50
C SER A 32 1.02 -21.19 5.39
N ILE A 33 1.19 -20.08 4.67
CA ILE A 33 2.51 -19.45 4.43
C ILE A 33 2.74 -18.23 5.33
N THR A 34 1.80 -17.94 6.23
CA THR A 34 1.84 -16.76 7.11
C THR A 34 2.95 -16.91 8.14
N THR A 35 4.10 -16.30 7.86
CA THR A 35 5.24 -16.24 8.78
C THR A 35 5.61 -14.79 9.04
N ASN A 36 5.83 -14.44 10.31
CA ASN A 36 6.22 -13.11 10.71
C ASN A 36 7.73 -13.05 10.91
N LEU A 37 8.41 -12.21 10.14
CA LEU A 37 9.84 -11.94 10.30
C LEU A 37 10.06 -10.70 11.18
N THR A 38 10.91 -10.84 12.19
CA THR A 38 11.45 -9.70 12.94
C THR A 38 12.26 -8.77 12.01
N PRO A 39 12.48 -7.50 12.36
CA PRO A 39 13.37 -6.61 11.59
C PRO A 39 14.76 -7.22 11.38
N GLU A 40 15.28 -7.91 12.39
CA GLU A 40 16.57 -8.59 12.39
C GLU A 40 16.57 -9.77 11.40
N ASP A 41 15.56 -10.64 11.47
CA ASP A 41 15.42 -11.78 10.55
C ASP A 41 15.22 -11.32 9.11
N ARG A 42 14.41 -10.26 8.90
CA ARG A 42 14.21 -9.67 7.58
C ARG A 42 15.52 -9.15 7.00
N ARG A 43 16.40 -8.55 7.82
CA ARG A 43 17.72 -8.11 7.38
C ARG A 43 18.64 -9.30 7.07
N LYS A 44 18.66 -10.30 7.95
CA LYS A 44 19.54 -11.47 7.84
C LYS A 44 19.15 -12.33 6.64
N TYR A 45 17.91 -12.79 6.56
CA TYR A 45 17.43 -13.69 5.51
C TYR A 45 17.07 -12.97 4.20
N GLY A 46 16.76 -11.67 4.27
CA GLY A 46 16.58 -10.82 3.10
C GLY A 46 17.89 -10.35 2.44
N SER A 47 19.05 -10.83 2.90
CA SER A 47 20.37 -10.46 2.34
C SER A 47 20.68 -11.07 0.97
N ILE A 48 19.83 -11.97 0.47
CA ILE A 48 19.93 -12.54 -0.87
C ILE A 48 19.56 -11.49 -1.92
N ASN A 49 20.57 -10.82 -2.45
CA ASN A 49 20.43 -9.86 -3.55
C ASN A 49 20.24 -10.57 -4.92
N GLU A 50 20.06 -9.79 -5.98
CA GLU A 50 19.80 -10.33 -7.31
C GLU A 50 20.94 -11.20 -7.85
N GLN A 51 22.20 -10.85 -7.58
CA GLN A 51 23.36 -11.68 -7.97
C GLN A 51 23.33 -13.06 -7.28
N ASN A 52 23.01 -13.10 -5.98
CA ASN A 52 22.93 -14.36 -5.25
C ASN A 52 21.79 -15.24 -5.79
N LYS A 53 20.67 -14.66 -6.26
CA LYS A 53 19.61 -15.43 -6.92
C LYS A 53 20.07 -16.03 -8.25
N LEU A 54 20.91 -15.31 -9.02
CA LEU A 54 21.49 -15.86 -10.26
C LEU A 54 22.37 -17.08 -9.98
N LEU A 55 23.11 -17.10 -8.87
CA LEU A 55 23.83 -18.30 -8.43
C LEU A 55 22.87 -19.47 -8.18
N VAL A 56 21.77 -19.24 -7.44
CA VAL A 56 20.77 -20.29 -7.16
C VAL A 56 20.19 -20.85 -8.47
N ASN A 57 19.83 -19.98 -9.42
CA ASN A 57 19.33 -20.41 -10.73
C ASN A 57 20.38 -21.27 -11.46
N LYS A 58 21.65 -20.82 -11.46
CA LYS A 58 22.72 -21.56 -12.12
C LYS A 58 22.97 -22.93 -11.49
N VAL A 59 22.85 -23.04 -10.17
CA VAL A 59 22.94 -24.33 -9.45
C VAL A 59 21.78 -25.26 -9.86
N SER A 60 20.55 -24.74 -9.99
CA SER A 60 19.41 -25.51 -10.52
C SER A 60 19.69 -26.02 -11.94
N ASP A 61 20.24 -25.19 -12.82
CA ASP A 61 20.60 -25.57 -14.19
C ASP A 61 21.63 -26.71 -14.22
N TYR A 62 22.68 -26.62 -13.40
CA TYR A 62 23.70 -27.68 -13.29
C TYR A 62 23.11 -28.96 -12.69
N ARG A 63 22.24 -28.86 -11.68
CA ARG A 63 21.57 -30.02 -11.10
C ARG A 63 20.71 -30.76 -12.13
N LYS A 64 20.06 -30.02 -13.04
CA LYS A 64 19.21 -30.56 -14.11
C LYS A 64 20.01 -31.17 -15.26
N SER A 65 21.11 -30.53 -15.65
CA SER A 65 21.94 -30.95 -16.80
C SER A 65 23.04 -31.95 -16.45
N GLN A 66 23.63 -31.86 -15.26
CA GLN A 66 24.79 -32.63 -14.81
C GLN A 66 24.62 -33.08 -13.35
N PRO A 67 23.63 -33.95 -13.04
CA PRO A 67 23.28 -34.32 -11.67
C PRO A 67 24.42 -34.99 -10.90
N THR A 68 25.38 -35.62 -11.57
CA THR A 68 26.55 -36.27 -10.95
C THR A 68 27.50 -35.30 -10.26
N LEU A 69 27.44 -34.00 -10.59
CA LEU A 69 28.24 -32.93 -9.96
C LEU A 69 27.58 -32.36 -8.70
N SER A 70 26.41 -32.87 -8.33
CA SER A 70 25.62 -32.33 -7.22
C SER A 70 26.06 -32.92 -5.89
N ALA A 71 26.08 -32.10 -4.85
CA ALA A 71 26.33 -32.56 -3.49
C ALA A 71 25.23 -33.56 -3.07
N THR A 72 25.64 -34.69 -2.51
CA THR A 72 24.73 -35.76 -2.07
C THR A 72 23.96 -35.43 -0.80
N GLU A 73 24.49 -34.52 0.02
CA GLU A 73 23.92 -34.09 1.30
C GLU A 73 22.73 -33.13 1.15
N ILE A 74 22.51 -32.57 -0.04
CA ILE A 74 21.43 -31.60 -0.28
C ILE A 74 20.14 -32.36 -0.63
N ASP A 75 19.04 -32.00 0.06
CA ASP A 75 17.70 -32.39 -0.37
C ASP A 75 17.30 -31.58 -1.62
N TRP A 76 17.67 -32.12 -2.78
CA TRP A 76 17.35 -31.49 -4.07
C TRP A 76 15.86 -31.48 -4.38
N ALA A 77 15.06 -32.34 -3.76
CA ALA A 77 13.61 -32.32 -3.94
C ALA A 77 13.00 -31.11 -3.20
N GLU A 78 13.47 -30.83 -1.99
CA GLU A 78 13.08 -29.61 -1.26
C GLU A 78 13.57 -28.34 -1.95
N PHE A 79 14.82 -28.32 -2.41
CA PHE A 79 15.37 -27.19 -3.16
C PHE A 79 14.50 -26.79 -4.37
N GLU A 80 14.01 -27.76 -5.14
CA GLU A 80 13.15 -27.47 -6.29
C GLU A 80 11.74 -27.01 -5.86
N ARG A 81 11.20 -27.54 -4.74
CA ARG A 81 9.94 -27.06 -4.15
C ARG A 81 10.05 -25.62 -3.67
N ASP A 82 11.18 -25.25 -3.05
CA ASP A 82 11.47 -23.88 -2.63
C ASP A 82 11.57 -22.93 -3.82
N LEU A 83 12.30 -23.33 -4.87
CA LEU A 83 12.40 -22.54 -6.11
C LEU A 83 11.04 -22.32 -6.76
N THR A 84 10.20 -23.36 -6.82
CA THR A 84 8.85 -23.26 -7.37
C THR A 84 7.98 -22.34 -6.52
N SER A 85 8.04 -22.46 -5.19
CA SER A 85 7.30 -21.61 -4.26
C SER A 85 7.71 -20.13 -4.41
N ARG A 86 9.01 -19.85 -4.51
CA ARG A 86 9.56 -18.52 -4.77
C ARG A 86 8.98 -17.91 -6.04
N GLN A 87 8.97 -18.64 -7.15
CA GLN A 87 8.43 -18.15 -8.42
C GLN A 87 6.92 -17.85 -8.34
N ASN A 88 6.15 -18.72 -7.69
CA ASN A 88 4.72 -18.49 -7.47
C ASN A 88 4.48 -17.23 -6.65
N TYR A 89 5.20 -17.04 -5.55
CA TYR A 89 5.06 -15.88 -4.69
C TYR A 89 5.47 -14.58 -5.38
N GLU A 90 6.57 -14.58 -6.15
CA GLU A 90 6.97 -13.42 -6.96
C GLU A 90 5.87 -13.01 -7.96
N SER A 91 5.24 -13.99 -8.62
CA SER A 91 4.10 -13.75 -9.52
C SER A 91 2.88 -13.17 -8.79
N TYR A 92 2.54 -13.70 -7.61
CA TYR A 92 1.41 -13.20 -6.81
C TYR A 92 1.67 -11.77 -6.31
N ILE A 93 2.87 -11.49 -5.80
CA ILE A 93 3.29 -10.17 -5.34
C ILE A 93 3.12 -9.15 -6.48
N ALA A 94 3.66 -9.43 -7.67
CA ALA A 94 3.57 -8.51 -8.80
C ALA A 94 2.11 -8.17 -9.18
N ARG A 95 1.22 -9.18 -9.16
CA ARG A 95 -0.21 -8.98 -9.44
C ARG A 95 -0.89 -8.15 -8.35
N LEU A 96 -0.58 -8.40 -7.08
CA LEU A 96 -1.14 -7.68 -5.95
C LEU A 96 -0.67 -6.23 -5.90
N GLU A 97 0.62 -5.97 -6.16
CA GLU A 97 1.17 -4.61 -6.25
C GLU A 97 0.50 -3.80 -7.37
N SER A 98 0.23 -4.43 -8.52
CA SER A 98 -0.54 -3.83 -9.61
C SER A 98 -1.97 -3.46 -9.18
N LEU A 99 -2.64 -4.32 -8.41
CA LEU A 99 -3.98 -4.04 -7.88
C LEU A 99 -3.94 -2.90 -6.85
N VAL A 100 -2.99 -2.93 -5.91
CA VAL A 100 -2.77 -1.86 -4.92
C VAL A 100 -2.52 -0.52 -5.62
N THR A 101 -1.73 -0.51 -6.69
CA THR A 101 -1.45 0.70 -7.47
C THR A 101 -2.72 1.27 -8.11
N ARG A 102 -3.56 0.42 -8.71
CA ARG A 102 -4.85 0.83 -9.27
C ARG A 102 -5.80 1.41 -8.21
N LEU A 103 -5.89 0.77 -7.05
CA LEU A 103 -6.69 1.25 -5.92
C LEU A 103 -6.19 2.60 -5.40
N LYS A 104 -4.88 2.78 -5.24
CA LYS A 104 -4.26 4.04 -4.83
C LYS A 104 -4.58 5.16 -5.83
N ASN A 105 -4.46 4.90 -7.12
CA ASN A 105 -4.75 5.90 -8.16
C ASN A 105 -6.23 6.31 -8.14
N ALA A 106 -7.15 5.33 -8.09
CA ALA A 106 -8.59 5.62 -8.01
C ALA A 106 -8.93 6.44 -6.76
N LYS A 107 -8.35 6.07 -5.60
CA LYS A 107 -8.51 6.80 -4.34
C LYS A 107 -8.03 8.24 -4.44
N ILE A 108 -6.84 8.48 -5.01
CA ILE A 108 -6.28 9.84 -5.18
C ILE A 108 -7.26 10.73 -5.96
N LEU A 109 -7.85 10.21 -7.03
CA LEU A 109 -8.81 10.97 -7.83
C LEU A 109 -10.09 11.29 -7.04
N HIS A 110 -10.66 10.30 -6.34
CA HIS A 110 -11.83 10.54 -5.51
C HIS A 110 -11.54 11.48 -4.32
N ASP A 111 -10.38 11.38 -3.68
CA ASP A 111 -9.97 12.28 -2.61
C ASP A 111 -9.88 13.72 -3.12
N TYR A 112 -9.33 13.92 -4.32
CA TYR A 112 -9.24 15.23 -4.95
C TYR A 112 -10.63 15.80 -5.25
N ASP A 113 -11.51 14.99 -5.86
CA ASP A 113 -12.89 15.40 -6.18
C ASP A 113 -13.67 15.79 -4.91
N ASN A 114 -13.57 14.97 -3.86
CA ASN A 114 -14.18 15.25 -2.55
C ASN A 114 -13.63 16.54 -1.94
N TYR A 115 -12.32 16.78 -2.05
CA TYR A 115 -11.70 18.00 -1.55
C TYR A 115 -12.18 19.25 -2.32
N GLN A 116 -12.28 19.20 -3.65
CA GLN A 116 -12.83 20.32 -4.43
C GLN A 116 -14.29 20.62 -4.07
N ALA A 117 -15.10 19.60 -3.85
CA ALA A 117 -16.49 19.75 -3.39
C ALA A 117 -16.53 20.39 -1.98
N ALA A 118 -15.68 19.93 -1.05
CA ALA A 118 -15.59 20.49 0.29
C ALA A 118 -15.14 21.97 0.29
N LEU A 119 -14.19 22.35 -0.58
CA LEU A 119 -13.79 23.75 -0.75
C LEU A 119 -14.94 24.62 -1.26
N THR A 120 -15.76 24.09 -2.17
CA THR A 120 -16.94 24.80 -2.69
C THR A 120 -17.98 25.02 -1.60
N ASP A 121 -18.26 23.99 -0.80
CA ASP A 121 -19.19 24.09 0.35
C ASP A 121 -18.64 25.04 1.44
N TYR A 122 -17.33 25.04 1.68
CA TYR A 122 -16.71 26.00 2.58
C TYR A 122 -16.88 27.44 2.09
N ALA A 123 -16.65 27.71 0.80
CA ALA A 123 -16.85 29.04 0.22
C ALA A 123 -18.32 29.50 0.34
N PHE A 124 -19.28 28.59 0.08
CA PHE A 124 -20.70 28.85 0.29
C PHE A 124 -21.02 29.15 1.77
N THR A 125 -20.39 28.40 2.69
CA THR A 125 -20.54 28.59 4.14
C THR A 125 -20.07 29.98 4.57
N VAL A 126 -18.91 30.43 4.09
CA VAL A 126 -18.38 31.78 4.36
C VAL A 126 -19.32 32.87 3.84
N TYR A 127 -19.83 32.71 2.60
CA TYR A 127 -20.80 33.65 2.02
C TYR A 127 -22.06 33.78 2.90
N LYS A 128 -22.63 32.65 3.32
CA LYS A 128 -23.86 32.64 4.13
C LYS A 128 -23.64 33.18 5.55
N ALA A 129 -22.51 32.89 6.17
CA ALA A 129 -22.13 33.48 7.46
C ALA A 129 -22.06 35.01 7.38
N GLY A 130 -21.48 35.57 6.30
CA GLY A 130 -21.44 37.02 6.08
C GLY A 130 -22.80 37.69 5.85
N THR A 131 -23.84 36.91 5.54
CA THR A 131 -25.23 37.40 5.37
C THR A 131 -26.11 37.20 6.62
N ALA A 132 -25.51 36.92 7.78
CA ALA A 132 -26.20 36.67 9.06
C ALA A 132 -27.25 35.54 9.01
N SER A 133 -27.04 34.53 8.16
CA SER A 133 -27.91 33.35 8.12
C SER A 133 -27.63 32.45 9.34
N PRO A 134 -28.64 32.09 10.16
CA PRO A 134 -28.43 31.31 11.37
C PRO A 134 -27.69 29.98 11.12
N GLY A 135 -26.76 29.64 12.01
CA GLY A 135 -26.00 28.38 11.98
C GLY A 135 -24.74 28.36 11.11
N PHE A 136 -24.61 29.28 10.14
CA PHE A 136 -23.43 29.31 9.24
C PHE A 136 -22.15 29.81 9.91
N GLU A 137 -22.26 30.68 10.92
CA GLU A 137 -21.10 31.13 11.71
C GLU A 137 -20.44 29.98 12.48
N VAL A 138 -21.26 29.09 13.06
CA VAL A 138 -20.77 27.89 13.77
C VAL A 138 -20.07 26.96 12.79
N LYS A 139 -20.72 26.61 11.67
CA LYS A 139 -20.12 25.78 10.62
C LYS A 139 -18.82 26.40 10.08
N GLN A 140 -18.77 27.71 9.85
CA GLN A 140 -17.55 28.39 9.42
C GLN A 140 -16.44 28.28 10.47
N ASN A 141 -16.76 28.49 11.76
CA ASN A 141 -15.79 28.39 12.85
C ASN A 141 -15.22 26.98 13.01
N GLU A 142 -16.03 25.96 12.78
CA GLU A 142 -15.58 24.57 12.77
C GLU A 142 -14.72 24.24 11.54
N LEU A 143 -15.10 24.71 10.34
CA LEU A 143 -14.35 24.38 9.13
C LEU A 143 -13.05 25.19 8.97
N LYS A 144 -13.02 26.45 9.44
CA LYS A 144 -11.85 27.33 9.26
C LYS A 144 -10.59 26.79 9.91
N GLN A 145 -10.72 26.01 10.99
CA GLN A 145 -9.58 25.43 11.73
C GLN A 145 -8.68 24.55 10.84
N PHE A 146 -9.24 23.95 9.79
CA PHE A 146 -8.50 23.10 8.86
C PHE A 146 -7.64 23.89 7.85
N PHE A 147 -7.78 25.23 7.80
CA PHE A 147 -6.96 26.12 6.97
C PHE A 147 -5.92 26.90 7.76
N GLU A 148 -5.96 26.81 9.09
CA GLU A 148 -4.93 27.40 9.94
C GLU A 148 -3.60 26.70 9.65
N LYS A 149 -2.59 27.48 9.26
CA LYS A 149 -1.24 26.92 9.05
C LYS A 149 -0.79 26.33 10.38
N LEU A 150 -0.30 25.09 10.37
CA LEU A 150 0.49 24.58 11.50
C LEU A 150 1.53 25.66 11.87
N PRO A 151 1.74 25.96 13.16
CA PRO A 151 2.87 26.77 13.55
C PRO A 151 4.11 26.12 12.94
N LYS A 152 4.93 26.90 12.22
CA LYS A 152 6.29 26.45 11.92
C LYS A 152 6.90 26.09 13.26
N THR A 153 7.16 24.82 13.52
CA THR A 153 8.05 24.38 14.60
C THR A 153 9.46 24.87 14.24
N GLY A 154 9.68 26.17 14.44
CA GLY A 154 10.98 26.80 14.42
C GLY A 154 11.61 26.62 15.79
N ASN A 155 12.67 25.80 15.84
CA ASN A 155 13.76 25.85 16.79
C ASN A 155 13.45 26.37 18.20
N THR A 156 12.96 25.51 19.08
CA THR A 156 13.31 25.60 20.51
C THR A 156 14.53 24.69 20.75
N PRO A 157 15.69 25.23 21.17
CA PRO A 157 16.79 24.40 21.64
C PRO A 157 16.35 23.60 22.87
N PRO A 158 16.89 22.39 23.09
CA PRO A 158 16.53 21.60 24.27
C PRO A 158 16.88 22.37 25.55
N PRO A 159 16.03 22.34 26.59
CA PRO A 159 16.35 22.98 27.86
C PRO A 159 17.57 22.32 28.49
N SER A 160 18.55 23.14 28.86
CA SER A 160 19.75 22.72 29.59
C SER A 160 19.34 22.11 30.93
N ALA A 161 19.74 20.85 31.16
CA ALA A 161 19.64 20.22 32.46
C ALA A 161 20.42 20.99 33.51
N LYS A 162 19.77 21.30 34.64
CA LYS A 162 20.38 21.52 35.94
C LYS A 162 19.64 20.69 36.96
#